data_AF-A0A328PBK0-F1
#
_entry.id   AF-A0A328PBK0-F1
#
_cell.length_a   1.000
_cell.length_b   1.000
_cell.length_c   1.000
_cell.angle_alpha   90.00
_cell.angle_beta   90.00
_cell.angle_gamma   90.00
#
_symmetry.space_group_name_H-M   'P 1'
#
loop_
_entity.id
_entity.type
_entity.pdbx_description
1 polymer ?
#
loop_
_entity_poly.entity_id
_entity_poly.type
_entity_poly.pdbx_seq_one_letter_code
_entity_poly.pdbx_strand_id
1 'polypeptide(L)'
;MEIGLYVTGEVRSDGTVEIPQNIRETFKMQEGKYVNYKLVRHAKIRKGGVKTRSISRTIWERLTPDGALKIPEDQLELYDIREGDFVSIYLQESTREG
;
A
#
# COMPACT_ATOMS: atom_id res chain seq x y z
N MET A 1 -12.02 -18.81 -4.75
CA MET A 1 -12.34 -17.41 -4.37
C MET A 1 -11.01 -16.75 -4.07
N GLU A 2 -10.61 -15.71 -4.81
CA GLU A 2 -9.51 -14.85 -4.36
C GLU A 2 -10.01 -14.07 -3.15
N ILE A 3 -9.42 -14.27 -1.97
CA ILE A 3 -9.66 -13.41 -0.83
C ILE A 3 -8.74 -12.21 -1.03
N GLY A 4 -9.33 -11.03 -1.24
CA GLY A 4 -8.59 -9.78 -1.29
C GLY A 4 -9.18 -8.76 -0.33
N LEU A 5 -8.30 -7.99 0.30
CA LEU A 5 -8.68 -7.07 1.37
C LEU A 5 -8.18 -5.67 1.07
N TYR A 6 -9.06 -4.69 1.31
CA TYR A 6 -8.71 -3.28 1.23
C TYR A 6 -8.13 -2.80 2.55
N VAL A 7 -6.92 -2.25 2.51
CA VAL A 7 -6.29 -1.55 3.62
C VAL A 7 -6.17 -0.09 3.22
N THR A 8 -6.69 0.81 4.05
CA THR A 8 -6.42 2.24 3.92
C THR A 8 -5.42 2.65 4.98
N GLY A 9 -4.37 3.35 4.58
CA GLY A 9 -3.35 3.86 5.50
C GLY A 9 -2.85 5.23 5.07
N GLU A 10 -2.32 5.95 6.04
CA GLU A 10 -1.62 7.21 5.82
C GLU A 10 -0.21 6.94 5.32
N VAL A 11 0.24 7.72 4.34
CA VAL A 11 1.59 7.65 3.80
C VAL A 11 2.55 8.34 4.74
N ARG A 12 3.57 7.61 5.21
CA ARG A 12 4.62 8.12 6.10
C ARG A 12 5.66 8.94 5.32
N SER A 13 6.55 9.63 6.04
CA SER A 13 7.61 10.49 5.46
C SER A 13 8.56 9.75 4.52
N ASP A 14 8.73 8.45 4.72
CA ASP A 14 9.53 7.57 3.88
C ASP A 14 8.73 6.93 2.74
N GLY A 15 7.47 7.33 2.50
CA GLY A 15 6.63 6.78 1.44
C GLY A 15 6.11 5.37 1.71
N THR A 16 6.19 4.90 2.96
CA THR A 16 5.59 3.63 3.38
C THR A 16 4.17 3.79 3.90
N VAL A 17 3.44 2.68 3.92
CA VAL A 17 2.09 2.56 4.49
C VAL A 17 2.09 1.39 5.45
N GLU A 18 1.62 1.64 6.67
CA GLU A 18 1.53 0.60 7.68
C GLU A 18 0.43 -0.42 7.33
N ILE A 19 0.77 -1.70 7.40
CA ILE A 19 -0.21 -2.78 7.28
C ILE A 19 -0.50 -3.34 8.68
N PRO A 20 -1.78 -3.30 9.13
CA PRO A 20 -2.17 -3.82 10.43
C PRO A 20 -1.71 -5.26 10.64
N GLN A 21 -1.24 -5.58 11.84
CA GLN A 21 -0.70 -6.90 12.16
C GLN A 21 -1.67 -8.05 11.85
N ASN A 22 -2.95 -7.89 12.19
CA ASN A 22 -3.99 -8.89 11.91
C ASN A 22 -4.13 -9.18 10.41
N ILE A 23 -3.96 -8.16 9.55
CA ILE A 23 -3.96 -8.32 8.09
C ILE A 23 -2.68 -9.02 7.65
N ARG A 24 -1.53 -8.61 8.18
CA ARG A 24 -0.26 -9.28 7.88
C ARG A 24 -0.29 -10.78 8.20
N GLU A 25 -0.85 -11.14 9.35
CA GLU A 25 -1.03 -12.53 9.77
C GLU A 25 -1.99 -13.28 8.84
N THR A 26 -3.12 -12.66 8.48
CA THR A 26 -4.11 -13.24 7.55
C THR A 26 -3.50 -13.58 6.20
N PHE A 27 -2.66 -12.69 5.66
CA PHE A 27 -2.01 -12.87 4.36
C PHE A 27 -0.61 -13.50 4.45
N LYS A 28 -0.21 -13.99 5.64
CA LYS A 28 1.13 -14.59 5.91
C LYS A 28 2.29 -13.72 5.41
N MET A 29 2.13 -12.41 5.55
CA MET A 29 3.09 -11.35 5.21
C MET A 29 4.27 -11.40 6.19
N GLN A 30 5.31 -12.12 5.83
CA GLN A 30 6.55 -12.21 6.60
C GLN A 30 7.58 -11.20 6.07
N GLU A 31 8.45 -10.74 6.97
CA GLU A 31 9.59 -9.90 6.62
C GLU A 31 10.41 -10.52 5.47
N GLY A 32 10.79 -9.69 4.50
CA GLY A 32 11.59 -10.12 3.35
C GLY A 32 10.82 -10.83 2.24
N LYS A 33 9.54 -11.19 2.44
CA LYS A 33 8.69 -11.76 1.38
C LYS A 33 8.12 -10.67 0.47
N TYR A 34 7.95 -11.04 -0.80
CA TYR A 34 7.26 -10.20 -1.77
C TYR A 34 5.75 -10.26 -1.55
N VAL A 35 5.16 -9.08 -1.49
CA VAL A 35 3.71 -8.88 -1.43
C VAL A 35 3.26 -8.35 -2.78
N ASN A 36 2.23 -8.98 -3.33
CA ASN A 36 1.47 -8.40 -4.42
C ASN A 36 0.32 -7.56 -3.86
N TYR A 37 0.29 -6.29 -4.25
CA TYR A 37 -0.84 -5.44 -3.95
C TYR A 37 -1.22 -4.55 -5.14
N LYS A 38 -2.48 -4.12 -5.15
CA LYS A 38 -2.95 -3.09 -6.07
C LYS A 38 -3.12 -1.78 -5.33
N LEU A 39 -2.50 -0.71 -5.83
CA LEU A 39 -2.85 0.63 -5.38
C LEU A 39 -4.18 1.02 -6.05
N VAL A 40 -5.24 1.21 -5.25
CA VAL A 40 -6.62 1.34 -5.77
C VAL A 40 -7.18 2.77 -5.67
N ARG A 41 -6.81 3.49 -4.62
CA ARG A 41 -7.29 4.85 -4.41
C ARG A 41 -6.26 5.67 -3.68
N HIS A 42 -6.20 6.94 -4.03
CA HIS A 42 -5.44 7.96 -3.31
C HIS A 42 -6.40 9.08 -2.92
N ALA A 43 -6.33 9.52 -1.67
CA ALA A 43 -7.01 10.69 -1.14
C ALA A 43 -5.94 11.68 -0.67
N LYS A 44 -5.86 12.80 -1.38
CA LYS A 44 -4.98 13.92 -1.08
C LYS A 44 -5.70 14.90 -0.17
N ILE A 45 -5.16 15.13 1.01
CA ILE A 45 -5.73 16.05 2.01
C ILE A 45 -4.77 17.24 2.14
N ARG A 46 -5.06 18.35 1.45
CA ARG A 46 -4.23 19.57 1.53
C ARG A 46 -5.10 20.81 1.54
N LYS A 47 -4.70 21.81 2.33
CA LYS A 47 -5.35 23.15 2.40
C LYS A 47 -6.87 23.07 2.63
N GLY A 48 -7.33 22.15 3.49
CA GLY A 48 -8.74 21.97 3.82
C GLY A 48 -9.61 21.30 2.74
N GLY A 49 -9.01 20.83 1.63
CA GLY A 49 -9.71 20.10 0.58
C GLY A 49 -9.27 18.63 0.48
N VAL A 50 -10.20 17.77 0.10
CA VAL A 50 -9.95 16.35 -0.22
C VAL A 50 -10.09 16.16 -1.72
N LYS A 51 -9.03 15.69 -2.38
CA LYS A 51 -9.09 15.24 -3.78
C LYS A 51 -8.83 13.74 -3.83
N THR A 52 -9.70 12.98 -4.49
CA THR A 52 -9.49 11.54 -4.64
C THR A 52 -9.20 11.16 -6.08
N ARG A 53 -8.27 10.23 -6.28
CA ARG A 53 -7.94 9.63 -7.57
C ARG A 53 -8.06 8.12 -7.48
N SER A 54 -8.72 7.50 -8.45
CA SER A 54 -8.70 6.05 -8.61
C SER A 54 -7.42 5.65 -9.33
N ILE A 55 -6.73 4.66 -8.77
CA ILE A 55 -5.51 4.08 -9.30
C ILE A 55 -5.81 2.59 -9.48
N SER A 56 -5.20 1.92 -10.44
CA SER A 56 -5.33 0.46 -10.56
C SER A 56 -4.04 -0.09 -11.12
N ARG A 57 -3.04 -0.20 -10.25
CA ARG A 57 -1.71 -0.70 -10.59
C ARG A 57 -1.31 -1.81 -9.65
N THR A 58 -0.95 -2.96 -10.21
CA THR A 58 -0.35 -4.07 -9.48
C THR A 58 1.12 -3.78 -9.21
N ILE A 59 1.54 -3.91 -7.96
CA ILE A 59 2.88 -3.63 -7.45
C ILE A 59 3.35 -4.85 -6.67
N TRP A 60 4.63 -5.20 -6.84
CA TRP A 60 5.31 -6.25 -6.08
C TRP A 60 6.41 -5.61 -5.27
N GLU A 61 6.28 -5.63 -3.94
CA GLU A 61 7.28 -5.04 -3.06
C GLU A 61 7.57 -5.93 -1.86
N ARG A 62 8.77 -5.76 -1.30
CA ARG A 62 9.11 -6.41 -0.04
C ARG A 62 8.51 -5.62 1.11
N LEU A 63 8.00 -6.36 2.11
CA LEU A 63 7.70 -5.76 3.40
C LEU A 63 8.99 -5.22 4.02
N THR A 64 8.90 -4.02 4.59
CA THR A 64 9.94 -3.50 5.46
C THR A 64 10.04 -4.34 6.75
N PRO A 65 11.14 -4.25 7.51
CA PRO A 65 11.30 -4.99 8.77
C PRO A 65 10.18 -4.75 9.80
N ASP A 66 9.59 -3.54 9.82
CA ASP A 66 8.45 -3.20 10.68
C ASP A 66 7.09 -3.64 10.11
N GLY A 67 7.06 -4.24 8.92
CA GLY A 67 5.85 -4.75 8.29
C GLY A 67 5.04 -3.69 7.52
N ALA A 68 5.66 -2.60 7.10
CA ALA A 68 5.05 -1.62 6.21
C ALA A 68 5.27 -2.00 4.74
N LEU A 69 4.40 -1.48 3.87
CA LEU A 69 4.58 -1.56 2.42
C LEU A 69 5.18 -0.26 1.92
N LYS A 70 6.31 -0.36 1.21
CA LYS A 70 6.88 0.76 0.47
C LYS A 70 6.11 0.96 -0.83
N ILE A 71 5.66 2.19 -1.08
CA ILE A 71 5.17 2.57 -2.41
C ILE A 71 6.41 2.92 -3.25
N PRO A 72 6.54 2.36 -4.47
CA PRO A 72 7.62 2.71 -5.39
C PRO A 72 7.67 4.22 -5.65
N GLU A 73 8.88 4.78 -5.72
CA GLU A 73 9.08 6.24 -5.83
C GLU A 73 8.48 6.82 -7.11
N ASP A 74 8.55 6.08 -8.22
CA ASP A 74 7.94 6.46 -9.50
C ASP A 74 6.41 6.58 -9.38
N GLN A 75 5.77 5.74 -8.57
CA GLN A 75 4.33 5.80 -8.33
C GLN A 75 3.97 6.97 -7.40
N LEU A 76 4.80 7.25 -6.38
CA LEU A 76 4.63 8.42 -5.52
C LEU A 76 4.67 9.72 -6.34
N GLU A 77 5.64 9.83 -7.25
CA GLU A 77 5.78 10.98 -8.14
C GLU A 77 4.64 11.09 -9.16
N LEU A 78 4.34 10.00 -9.87
CA LEU A 78 3.31 9.96 -10.93
C LEU A 78 1.92 10.39 -10.41
N TYR A 79 1.61 10.01 -9.18
CA TYR A 79 0.31 10.31 -8.55
C TYR A 79 0.34 11.48 -7.56
N ASP A 80 1.50 12.14 -7.39
CA ASP A 80 1.74 13.19 -6.40
C ASP A 80 1.26 12.80 -4.99
N ILE A 81 1.52 11.54 -4.63
CA ILE A 81 1.26 10.98 -3.30
C ILE A 81 2.39 11.43 -2.39
N ARG A 82 2.06 12.08 -1.28
CA ARG A 82 3.05 12.57 -0.33
C ARG A 82 2.69 12.18 1.10
N GLU A 83 3.63 12.42 2.00
CA GLU A 83 3.42 12.28 3.45
C GLU A 83 2.09 12.93 3.88
N GLY A 84 1.32 12.21 4.69
CA GLY A 84 0.01 12.64 5.20
C GLY A 84 -1.17 12.41 4.23
N ASP A 85 -0.91 12.02 2.96
CA ASP A 85 -1.98 11.57 2.08
C ASP A 85 -2.44 10.16 2.48
N PHE A 86 -3.70 9.83 2.24
CA PHE A 86 -4.23 8.49 2.48
C PHE A 86 -4.27 7.70 1.19
N VAL A 87 -3.88 6.43 1.24
CA VAL A 87 -3.99 5.50 0.12
C VAL A 87 -4.77 4.27 0.51
N SER A 88 -5.50 3.71 -0.45
CA SER A 88 -6.17 2.41 -0.32
C SER A 88 -5.46 1.40 -1.19
N ILE A 89 -5.03 0.33 -0.56
CA ILE A 89 -4.28 -0.78 -1.12
C ILE A 89 -5.17 -2.02 -1.08
N TYR A 90 -5.25 -2.76 -2.18
CA TYR A 90 -5.90 -4.05 -2.25
C TYR A 90 -4.85 -5.15 -2.23
N LEU A 91 -4.80 -5.90 -1.13
CA LEU A 91 -3.89 -7.04 -0.98
C LEU A 91 -4.44 -8.24 -1.73
N GLN A 92 -3.58 -8.92 -2.49
CA GLN A 92 -3.91 -10.17 -3.18
C GLN A 92 -3.13 -11.32 -2.55
N GLU A 93 -3.77 -12.46 -2.37
CA GLU A 93 -3.21 -13.67 -1.74
C GLU A 93 -2.01 -14.30 -2.50
N SER A 94 -1.60 -13.76 -3.64
CA SER A 94 -0.48 -14.30 -4.41
C SER A 94 0.87 -14.00 -3.74
N THR A 95 1.27 -14.80 -2.76
CA THR A 95 2.68 -14.91 -2.37
C THR A 95 3.40 -15.71 -3.45
N ARG A 96 4.33 -15.08 -4.18
CA ARG A 96 5.25 -15.81 -5.06
C ARG A 96 6.45 -16.20 -4.20
N GLU A 97 6.75 -17.49 -4.10
CA GLU A 97 8.08 -17.92 -3.61
C GLU A 97 9.10 -17.42 -4.64
N GLY A 98 9.99 -16.55 -4.17
CA GLY A 98 11.15 -16.09 -4.92
C GLY A 98 12.32 -17.00 -4.66
#